data_AF-A0A0L7KW93-F1
#
_entry.id   AF-A0A0L7KW93-F1
#
_cell.length_a   1.000
_cell.length_b   1.000
_cell.length_c   1.000
_cell.angle_alpha   90.00
_cell.angle_beta   90.00
_cell.angle_gamma   90.00
#
_symmetry.space_group_name_H-M   'P 1'
#
loop_
_entity.id
_entity.type
_entity.pdbx_description
1 polymer ?
#
loop_
_entity_poly.entity_id
_entity_poly.type
_entity_poly.pdbx_seq_one_letter_code
_entity_poly.pdbx_strand_id
1 'polypeptide(L)'
;MEILLRFLPRDRIRLTASRILTTHVAHYTRLAEVGKLEEPKTTGKYDTGQLILHKVFGYRGVILFPWLARVYDRDASSKKESTDSSSGSEASGDSLSNVGKEVKGRTHTFYQVLIDTRDAPYIRAQTEAVTFLGNQESSRSLYAIPGLDYVAHDDIIPYGSVERVPLQHELFDKFLMHNPDK
;
A
#
# COMPACT_ATOMS: atom_id res chain seq x y z
N MET A 1 21.25 -16.89 -80.57
CA MET A 1 19.88 -17.33 -80.22
C MET A 1 20.02 -18.18 -78.97
N GLU A 2 19.90 -17.56 -77.79
CA GLU A 2 18.64 -17.56 -77.02
C GLU A 2 18.45 -18.90 -76.28
N ILE A 3 18.15 -19.05 -74.99
CA ILE A 3 17.83 -18.19 -73.84
C ILE A 3 18.13 -19.05 -72.59
N LEU A 4 18.51 -18.38 -71.50
CA LEU A 4 18.18 -18.65 -70.09
C LEU A 4 17.32 -19.91 -69.79
N LEU A 5 17.67 -20.68 -68.75
CA LEU A 5 16.82 -20.80 -67.55
C LEU A 5 17.54 -21.52 -66.41
N ARG A 6 17.46 -20.86 -65.25
CA ARG A 6 17.95 -21.26 -63.93
C ARG A 6 17.10 -22.39 -63.38
N PHE A 7 17.70 -23.38 -62.72
CA PHE A 7 17.03 -24.12 -61.64
C PHE A 7 18.05 -24.47 -60.55
N LEU A 8 17.85 -23.89 -59.37
CA LEU A 8 18.58 -24.15 -58.12
C LEU A 8 18.20 -25.53 -57.54
N PRO A 9 19.14 -26.31 -57.00
CA PRO A 9 18.81 -27.38 -56.07
C PRO A 9 18.65 -26.82 -54.65
N ARG A 10 17.55 -27.26 -54.04
CA ARG A 10 17.16 -27.11 -52.64
C ARG A 10 18.10 -27.83 -51.67
N ASP A 11 18.05 -27.33 -50.44
CA ASP A 11 18.33 -27.99 -49.15
C ASP A 11 19.80 -28.16 -48.73
N ARG A 12 20.16 -27.50 -47.62
CA ARG A 12 20.15 -28.10 -46.27
C ARG A 12 20.24 -27.02 -45.21
N ILE A 13 19.10 -26.63 -44.63
CA ILE A 13 19.08 -25.83 -43.40
C ILE A 13 19.56 -26.74 -42.26
N ARG A 14 20.77 -26.50 -41.77
CA ARG A 14 21.25 -27.13 -40.52
C ARG A 14 20.53 -26.44 -39.36
N LEU A 15 19.49 -27.07 -38.81
CA LEU A 15 19.00 -26.73 -37.48
C LEU A 15 20.06 -27.16 -36.47
N THR A 16 20.92 -26.23 -36.04
CA THR A 16 21.66 -26.40 -34.80
C THR A 16 20.70 -26.20 -33.65
N ALA A 17 20.23 -27.32 -33.07
CA ALA A 17 19.50 -27.32 -31.81
C ALA A 17 20.44 -26.82 -30.71
N SER A 18 20.45 -25.51 -30.48
CA SER A 18 21.08 -24.93 -29.30
C SER A 18 20.27 -25.40 -28.10
N ARG A 19 20.81 -26.36 -27.36
CA ARG A 19 20.32 -26.68 -26.02
C ARG A 19 20.64 -25.48 -25.14
N ILE A 20 19.69 -24.54 -25.07
CA ILE A 20 19.68 -23.49 -24.06
C ILE A 20 19.48 -24.22 -22.73
N LEU A 21 20.59 -24.52 -22.06
CA LEU A 21 20.58 -24.88 -20.65
C LEU A 21 20.14 -23.62 -19.91
N THR A 22 18.84 -23.49 -19.68
CA THR A 22 18.28 -22.50 -18.77
C THR A 22 18.72 -22.89 -17.37
N THR A 23 19.91 -22.47 -16.96
CA THR A 23 20.34 -22.54 -15.57
C THR A 23 19.35 -21.70 -14.78
N HIS A 24 18.43 -22.35 -14.07
CA HIS A 24 17.64 -21.72 -13.02
C HIS A 24 18.63 -21.26 -11.94
N VAL A 25 19.10 -20.03 -12.06
CA VAL A 25 19.80 -19.35 -10.98
C VAL A 25 18.79 -19.23 -9.85
N ALA A 26 19.02 -19.95 -8.76
CA ALA A 26 18.22 -19.80 -7.56
C ALA A 26 18.38 -18.34 -7.09
N HIS A 27 17.33 -17.54 -7.25
CA HIS A 27 17.28 -16.19 -6.69
C HIS A 27 17.20 -16.33 -5.17
N TYR A 28 18.35 -16.20 -4.50
CA TYR A 28 18.38 -16.07 -3.05
C TYR A 28 17.80 -14.71 -2.67
N THR A 29 16.74 -14.71 -1.86
CA THR A 29 16.20 -13.48 -1.26
C THR A 29 17.16 -13.01 -0.17
N ARG A 30 17.93 -11.96 -0.46
CA ARG A 30 18.77 -11.31 0.56
C ARG A 30 17.88 -10.42 1.42
N LEU A 31 17.76 -10.76 2.71
CA LEU A 31 17.10 -9.89 3.69
C LEU A 31 17.97 -8.65 3.93
N ALA A 32 17.33 -7.48 4.00
CA ALA A 32 17.96 -6.23 4.38
C ALA A 32 17.44 -5.82 5.76
N GLU A 33 18.35 -5.47 6.67
CA GLU A 33 17.97 -4.86 7.94
C GLU A 33 17.55 -3.40 7.69
N VAL A 34 16.41 -3.00 8.26
CA VAL A 34 15.83 -1.66 8.08
C VAL A 34 15.87 -0.86 9.39
N GLY A 35 15.77 -1.54 10.52
CA GLY A 35 15.66 -0.92 11.83
C GLY A 35 15.14 -1.89 12.89
N LYS A 36 14.80 -1.34 14.06
CA LYS A 36 14.30 -2.07 15.23
C LYS A 36 12.84 -1.72 15.49
N LEU A 37 11.99 -2.73 15.55
CA LEU A 37 10.57 -2.55 15.88
C LEU A 37 10.39 -1.97 17.28
N GLU A 38 9.41 -1.08 17.39
CA GLU A 38 8.96 -0.47 18.64
C GLU A 38 7.57 -0.99 19.00
N GLU A 39 7.17 -0.83 20.27
CA GLU A 39 5.84 -1.23 20.70
C GLU A 39 4.77 -0.27 20.14
N PRO A 40 3.72 -0.80 19.49
CA PRO A 40 2.59 0.04 19.07
C PRO A 40 1.99 0.81 20.25
N LYS A 41 1.78 2.11 20.08
CA LYS A 41 1.18 2.96 21.11
C LYS A 41 -0.27 2.51 21.33
N THR A 42 -0.62 2.18 22.57
CA THR A 42 -2.03 1.93 22.97
C THR A 42 -2.74 3.21 23.38
N THR A 43 -1.97 4.22 23.80
CA THR A 43 -2.45 5.53 24.23
C THR A 43 -1.61 6.64 23.60
N GLY A 44 -2.25 7.73 23.20
CA GLY A 44 -1.58 8.87 22.57
C GLY A 44 -1.50 8.77 21.05
N LYS A 45 -0.72 9.65 20.43
CA LYS A 45 -0.54 9.71 18.98
C LYS A 45 0.93 9.48 18.63
N TYR A 46 1.20 8.97 17.44
CA TYR A 46 2.52 9.02 16.85
C TYR A 46 2.88 10.44 16.43
N ASP A 47 4.17 10.74 16.50
CA ASP A 47 4.73 12.04 16.20
C ASP A 47 5.10 12.13 14.71
N THR A 48 5.19 13.36 14.20
CA THR A 48 5.76 13.65 12.89
C THR A 48 7.19 13.13 12.82
N GLY A 49 7.55 12.46 11.72
CA GLY A 49 8.85 11.85 11.51
C GLY A 49 8.95 10.40 12.02
N GLN A 50 7.94 9.89 12.73
CA GLN A 50 7.92 8.46 13.13
C GLN A 50 7.95 7.56 11.90
N LEU A 51 8.90 6.64 11.87
CA LEU A 51 8.96 5.59 10.86
C LEU A 51 8.00 4.45 11.22
N ILE A 52 7.34 3.92 10.19
CA ILE A 52 6.30 2.90 10.34
C ILE A 52 6.44 1.81 9.28
N LEU A 53 6.03 0.60 9.63
CA LEU A 53 5.61 -0.42 8.69
C LEU A 53 4.09 -0.49 8.70
N HIS A 54 3.46 -0.50 7.52
CA HIS A 54 2.02 -0.71 7.42
C HIS A 54 1.68 -2.17 7.71
N LYS A 55 0.84 -2.44 8.71
CA LYS A 55 0.51 -3.80 9.19
C LYS A 55 -0.07 -4.72 8.10
N VAL A 56 -0.94 -4.18 7.25
CA VAL A 56 -1.58 -4.92 6.15
C VAL A 56 -0.72 -4.97 4.89
N PHE A 57 -0.25 -3.81 4.39
CA PHE A 57 0.44 -3.72 3.11
C PHE A 57 1.96 -3.94 3.18
N GLY A 58 2.55 -3.89 4.37
CA GLY A 58 3.95 -4.21 4.62
C GLY A 58 4.97 -3.19 4.10
N TYR A 59 4.53 -2.03 3.63
CA TYR A 59 5.45 -0.98 3.16
C TYR A 59 6.04 -0.18 4.33
N ARG A 60 7.22 0.39 4.11
CA ARG A 60 7.83 1.41 4.98
C ARG A 60 7.24 2.78 4.69
N GLY A 61 7.02 3.56 5.74
CA GLY A 61 6.54 4.93 5.61
C GLY A 61 7.03 5.83 6.73
N VAL A 62 6.81 7.13 6.56
CA VAL A 62 7.04 8.13 7.60
C VAL A 62 5.79 8.97 7.81
N ILE A 63 5.46 9.24 9.07
CA ILE A 63 4.31 10.06 9.44
C ILE A 63 4.61 11.54 9.20
N LEU A 64 3.71 12.22 8.49
CA LEU A 64 3.72 13.68 8.34
C LEU A 64 2.94 14.35 9.47
N PHE A 65 1.67 13.99 9.67
CA PHE A 65 0.87 14.49 10.80
C PHE A 65 -0.37 13.63 11.06
N PRO A 66 -0.89 13.63 12.30
CA PRO A 66 -2.15 12.99 12.66
C PRO A 66 -3.37 13.84 12.30
N TRP A 67 -4.49 13.19 12.00
CA TRP A 67 -5.81 13.81 11.96
C TRP A 67 -6.86 12.97 12.66
N LEU A 68 -8.01 13.58 12.97
CA LEU A 68 -9.20 12.88 13.46
C LEU A 68 -10.23 12.76 12.33
N ALA A 69 -10.57 11.53 11.96
CA ALA A 69 -11.61 11.24 10.97
C ALA A 69 -12.88 10.74 11.66
N ARG A 70 -14.04 11.07 11.10
CA ARG A 70 -15.30 10.46 11.49
C ARG A 70 -15.59 9.29 10.56
N VAL A 71 -15.44 8.06 11.07
CA VAL A 71 -15.61 6.82 10.32
C VAL A 71 -17.02 6.26 10.55
N TYR A 72 -17.72 5.97 9.47
CA TYR A 72 -19.05 5.37 9.47
C TYR A 72 -18.94 3.94 8.96
N ASP A 73 -18.88 2.99 9.89
CA ASP A 73 -18.79 1.57 9.57
C ASP A 73 -20.19 0.94 9.56
N ARG A 74 -20.65 0.54 8.36
CA ARG A 74 -21.97 -0.07 8.16
C ARG A 74 -22.06 -1.46 8.82
N ASP A 75 -20.95 -2.18 8.86
CA ASP A 75 -20.87 -3.56 9.37
C ASP A 75 -20.67 -3.59 10.89
N ALA A 76 -20.25 -2.47 11.51
CA ALA A 76 -20.17 -2.37 12.98
C ALA A 76 -21.54 -2.54 13.69
N SER A 77 -22.65 -2.32 12.98
CA SER A 77 -24.00 -2.47 13.52
C SER A 77 -24.46 -3.93 13.63
N SER A 78 -23.99 -4.81 12.74
CA SER A 78 -24.36 -6.24 12.74
C SER A 78 -23.63 -7.05 13.81
N LYS A 79 -22.48 -6.56 14.31
CA LYS A 79 -21.66 -7.27 15.29
C LYS A 79 -22.17 -7.17 16.74
N LYS A 80 -23.04 -6.20 17.04
CA LYS A 80 -23.59 -6.01 18.39
C LYS A 80 -24.78 -6.91 18.72
N GLU A 81 -25.49 -7.42 17.73
CA GLU A 81 -26.66 -8.29 17.96
C GLU A 81 -26.26 -9.75 18.26
N SER A 82 -25.00 -10.16 18.03
CA SER A 82 -24.56 -11.55 18.18
C SER A 82 -23.92 -11.93 19.53
N THR A 83 -23.76 -11.00 20.47
CA THR A 83 -23.12 -11.31 21.78
C THR A 83 -24.10 -11.44 22.95
N ASP A 84 -25.35 -10.97 22.82
CA ASP A 84 -26.33 -10.97 23.92
C ASP A 84 -27.60 -11.79 23.62
N SER A 85 -27.49 -12.96 23.01
CA SER A 85 -28.63 -13.89 22.92
C SER A 85 -28.20 -15.37 22.91
N SER A 86 -27.87 -15.86 24.10
CA SER A 86 -28.07 -17.27 24.44
C SER A 86 -29.57 -17.52 24.69
N SER A 87 -30.36 -17.53 23.63
CA SER A 87 -31.68 -18.18 23.60
C SER A 87 -32.11 -18.31 22.14
N GLY A 88 -32.15 -19.54 21.65
CA GLY A 88 -32.16 -19.85 20.23
C GLY A 88 -33.45 -19.50 19.48
N SER A 89 -33.29 -19.40 18.17
CA SER A 89 -34.26 -19.84 17.17
C SER A 89 -33.60 -19.74 15.79
N GLU A 90 -33.47 -20.89 15.14
CA GLU A 90 -33.23 -21.04 13.70
C GLU A 90 -34.33 -20.31 12.92
N ALA A 91 -33.96 -19.33 12.08
CA ALA A 91 -34.81 -18.85 10.99
C ALA A 91 -33.96 -18.16 9.92
N SER A 92 -33.84 -18.84 8.78
CA SER A 92 -33.54 -18.27 7.47
C SER A 92 -34.46 -17.09 7.16
N GLY A 93 -33.91 -15.91 6.85
CA GLY A 93 -34.74 -14.75 6.51
C GLY A 93 -33.98 -13.49 6.10
N ASP A 94 -33.78 -13.36 4.79
CA ASP A 94 -33.88 -12.12 4.01
C ASP A 94 -32.97 -10.90 4.34
N SER A 95 -31.88 -10.80 3.57
CA SER A 95 -30.89 -9.71 3.56
C SER A 95 -31.39 -8.43 2.86
N LEU A 96 -32.56 -7.91 3.22
CA LEU A 96 -33.16 -6.73 2.55
C LEU A 96 -33.62 -5.58 3.48
N SER A 97 -33.43 -5.67 4.80
CA SER A 97 -33.96 -4.67 5.76
C SER A 97 -32.96 -3.65 6.34
N ASN A 98 -31.74 -3.55 5.82
CA ASN A 98 -30.73 -2.59 6.34
C ASN A 98 -30.91 -1.12 5.89
N VAL A 99 -32.04 -0.76 5.28
CA VAL A 99 -32.25 0.56 4.64
C VAL A 99 -32.52 1.70 5.66
N GLY A 100 -32.69 1.42 6.96
CA GLY A 100 -33.06 2.43 7.97
C GLY A 100 -32.19 2.53 9.23
N LYS A 101 -31.16 1.68 9.41
CA LYS A 101 -30.29 1.78 10.59
C LYS A 101 -29.23 2.88 10.37
N GLU A 102 -29.39 4.01 11.04
CA GLU A 102 -28.38 5.08 11.03
C GLU A 102 -27.04 4.56 11.59
N VAL A 103 -25.98 4.66 10.79
CA VAL A 103 -24.63 4.26 11.22
C VAL A 103 -24.07 5.36 12.12
N LYS A 104 -23.84 5.03 13.40
CA LYS A 104 -23.19 5.97 14.32
C LYS A 104 -21.72 6.14 13.95
N GLY A 105 -21.37 7.33 13.48
CA GLY A 105 -19.96 7.68 13.23
C GLY A 105 -19.11 7.57 14.49
N ARG A 106 -17.91 7.00 14.36
CA ARG A 106 -16.88 6.95 15.42
C ARG A 106 -15.72 7.85 15.02
N THR A 107 -15.16 8.57 15.99
CA THR A 107 -13.95 9.35 15.74
C THR A 107 -12.75 8.41 15.83
N HIS A 108 -11.93 8.38 14.79
CA HIS A 108 -10.74 7.54 14.71
C HIS A 108 -9.54 8.39 14.28
N THR A 109 -8.34 8.07 14.79
CA THR A 109 -7.12 8.77 14.42
C THR A 109 -6.49 8.11 13.21
N PHE A 110 -6.17 8.91 12.20
CA PHE A 110 -5.40 8.51 11.04
C PHE A 110 -4.19 9.40 10.88
N TYR A 111 -3.28 9.00 10.02
CA TYR A 111 -2.01 9.66 9.80
C TYR A 111 -1.80 9.82 8.31
N GLN A 112 -1.43 11.03 7.89
CA GLN A 112 -0.88 11.22 6.56
C GLN A 112 0.55 10.70 6.54
N VAL A 113 0.86 9.83 5.58
CA VAL A 113 2.13 9.11 5.51
C VAL A 113 2.73 9.25 4.11
N LEU A 114 4.05 9.38 4.03
CA LEU A 114 4.79 9.12 2.80
C LEU A 114 5.30 7.68 2.80
N ILE A 115 5.06 6.97 1.71
CA ILE A 115 5.51 5.61 1.44
C ILE A 115 6.95 5.65 0.92
N ASP A 116 7.79 4.70 1.31
CA ASP A 116 9.10 4.51 0.70
C ASP A 116 8.96 4.05 -0.76
N THR A 117 9.54 4.79 -1.69
CA THR A 117 9.46 4.51 -3.14
C THR A 117 10.02 3.14 -3.52
N ARG A 118 10.94 2.58 -2.72
CA ARG A 118 11.48 1.22 -2.94
C ARG A 118 10.44 0.13 -2.72
N ASP A 119 9.43 0.42 -1.90
CA ASP A 119 8.39 -0.56 -1.54
C ASP A 119 7.18 -0.46 -2.47
N ALA A 120 7.00 0.68 -3.15
CA ALA A 120 5.87 0.94 -4.03
C ALA A 120 5.59 -0.17 -5.08
N PRO A 121 6.60 -0.78 -5.76
CA PRO A 121 6.35 -1.86 -6.71
C PRO A 121 5.81 -3.16 -6.08
N TYR A 122 5.96 -3.35 -4.77
CA TYR A 122 5.57 -4.57 -4.06
C TYR A 122 4.21 -4.44 -3.35
N ILE A 123 3.66 -3.22 -3.28
CA ILE A 123 2.33 -3.00 -2.73
C ILE A 123 1.31 -3.55 -3.73
N ARG A 124 0.51 -4.54 -3.29
CA ARG A 124 -0.49 -5.22 -4.14
C ARG A 124 -1.74 -4.39 -4.45
N ALA A 125 -1.78 -3.14 -3.99
CA ALA A 125 -2.88 -2.19 -4.12
C ALA A 125 -2.42 -0.93 -4.88
N GLN A 126 -3.37 -0.08 -5.32
CA GLN A 126 -3.03 1.18 -5.97
C GLN A 126 -2.36 2.14 -4.98
N THR A 127 -1.13 2.57 -5.29
CA THR A 127 -0.31 3.47 -4.47
C THR A 127 -0.67 4.95 -4.61
N GLU A 128 -1.57 5.30 -5.53
CA GLU A 128 -2.09 6.66 -5.75
C GLU A 128 -3.52 6.80 -5.20
N ALA A 129 -3.76 6.32 -3.99
CA ALA A 129 -5.08 6.31 -3.39
C ALA A 129 -5.57 7.69 -2.91
N VAL A 130 -4.67 8.65 -2.74
CA VAL A 130 -4.99 9.97 -2.19
C VAL A 130 -5.07 11.04 -3.29
N THR A 131 -6.29 11.55 -3.50
CA THR A 131 -6.57 12.62 -4.47
C THR A 131 -6.99 13.91 -3.78
N PHE A 132 -6.52 15.03 -4.32
CA PHE A 132 -6.85 16.38 -3.90
C PHE A 132 -7.64 17.09 -4.98
N LEU A 133 -8.52 18.00 -4.56
CA LEU A 133 -9.22 18.90 -5.46
C LEU A 133 -8.34 20.11 -5.76
N GLY A 134 -8.02 20.34 -7.03
CA GLY A 134 -7.31 21.54 -7.48
C GLY A 134 -8.12 22.81 -7.23
N ASN A 135 -7.44 23.87 -6.77
CA ASN A 135 -8.05 25.16 -6.46
C ASN A 135 -8.12 26.12 -7.67
N GLN A 136 -8.21 25.61 -8.91
CA GLN A 136 -8.35 26.49 -10.07
C GLN A 136 -9.82 26.88 -10.26
N GLU A 137 -10.07 28.19 -10.33
CA GLU A 137 -11.39 28.82 -10.33
C GLU A 137 -12.32 28.36 -11.48
N SER A 138 -11.79 27.69 -12.52
CA SER A 138 -12.58 27.11 -13.63
C SER A 138 -12.44 25.60 -13.81
N SER A 139 -11.46 24.92 -13.19
CA SER A 139 -11.28 23.48 -13.33
C SER A 139 -11.14 22.78 -11.99
N ARG A 140 -12.12 21.92 -11.67
CA ARG A 140 -12.10 20.99 -10.53
C ARG A 140 -11.24 19.77 -10.86
N SER A 141 -10.00 20.01 -11.28
CA SER A 141 -9.08 18.93 -11.63
C SER A 141 -8.65 18.18 -10.37
N LEU A 142 -8.82 16.87 -10.37
CA LEU A 142 -8.29 16.01 -9.32
C LEU A 142 -6.80 15.76 -9.59
N TYR A 143 -5.97 15.89 -8.57
CA TYR A 143 -4.56 15.51 -8.63
C TYR A 143 -4.23 14.55 -7.49
N ALA A 144 -3.40 13.55 -7.77
CA ALA A 144 -2.87 12.65 -6.76
C ALA A 144 -1.42 12.99 -6.47
N ILE A 145 -0.96 12.70 -5.26
CA ILE A 145 0.46 12.78 -4.90
C ILE A 145 0.95 11.33 -4.81
N PRO A 146 1.82 10.87 -5.74
CA PRO A 146 2.36 9.52 -5.68
C PRO A 146 3.05 9.24 -4.34
N GLY A 147 2.81 8.07 -3.76
CA GLY A 147 3.40 7.66 -2.48
C GLY A 147 2.81 8.33 -1.25
N LEU A 148 1.74 9.13 -1.38
CA LEU A 148 1.01 9.68 -0.24
C LEU A 148 -0.17 8.79 0.14
N ASP A 149 -0.32 8.52 1.44
CA ASP A 149 -1.35 7.62 1.97
C ASP A 149 -1.95 8.11 3.31
N TYR A 150 -3.07 7.50 3.71
CA TYR A 150 -3.72 7.66 5.00
C TYR A 150 -3.80 6.36 5.77
N VAL A 151 -3.06 6.28 6.87
CA VAL A 151 -2.92 5.07 7.67
C VAL A 151 -3.69 5.19 8.97
N ALA A 152 -4.49 4.20 9.32
CA ALA A 152 -5.17 4.14 10.61
C ALA A 152 -4.18 3.89 11.75
N HIS A 153 -4.50 4.36 12.96
CA HIS A 153 -3.65 4.16 14.13
C HIS A 153 -3.29 2.68 14.37
N ASP A 154 -4.28 1.79 14.23
CA ASP A 154 -4.14 0.35 14.51
C ASP A 154 -3.35 -0.42 13.43
N ASP A 155 -3.08 0.22 12.29
CA ASP A 155 -2.31 -0.35 11.18
C ASP A 155 -0.84 0.08 11.19
N ILE A 156 -0.42 0.84 12.21
CA ILE A 156 0.96 1.30 12.37
C ILE A 156 1.77 0.31 13.21
N ILE A 157 2.88 -0.16 12.65
CA ILE A 157 3.95 -0.84 13.39
C ILE A 157 5.14 0.13 13.44
N PRO A 158 5.39 0.81 14.57
CA PRO A 158 6.49 1.78 14.66
C PRO A 158 7.84 1.07 14.67
N TYR A 159 8.87 1.72 14.13
CA TYR A 159 10.25 1.26 14.22
C TYR A 159 11.24 2.43 14.27
N GLY A 160 12.42 2.19 14.82
CA GLY A 160 13.56 3.12 14.78
C GLY A 160 14.61 2.66 13.77
N SER A 161 15.28 3.59 13.08
CA SER A 161 16.37 3.28 12.15
C SER A 161 17.68 3.96 12.58
N VAL A 162 18.80 3.33 12.24
CA VAL A 162 20.15 3.91 12.39
C VAL A 162 20.63 4.58 11.10
N GLU A 163 19.88 4.44 10.01
CA GLU A 163 20.23 5.05 8.73
C GLU A 163 20.00 6.56 8.76
N ARG A 164 20.94 7.31 8.16
CA ARG A 164 20.83 8.77 8.04
C ARG A 164 19.67 9.20 7.15
N VAL A 165 19.32 8.36 6.16
CA VAL A 165 18.19 8.56 5.24
C VAL A 165 17.31 7.31 5.31
N PRO A 166 16.43 7.20 6.32
CA PRO A 166 15.69 5.96 6.58
C PRO A 166 14.57 5.69 5.56
N LEU A 167 14.18 6.70 4.78
CA LEU A 167 13.09 6.63 3.81
C LEU A 167 13.52 7.26 2.48
N GLN A 168 13.29 6.54 1.37
CA GLN A 168 13.53 7.09 0.04
C GLN A 168 12.23 7.65 -0.54
N HIS A 169 12.08 8.97 -0.54
CA HIS A 169 10.95 9.65 -1.18
C HIS A 169 11.30 11.09 -1.61
N GLU A 170 10.84 11.54 -2.78
CA GLU A 170 11.17 12.87 -3.33
C GLU A 170 10.67 14.04 -2.46
N LEU A 171 9.60 13.80 -1.71
CA LEU A 171 9.00 14.78 -0.80
C LEU A 171 9.55 14.71 0.63
N PHE A 172 10.45 13.75 0.93
CA PHE A 172 10.95 13.55 2.29
C PHE A 172 11.63 14.81 2.84
N ASP A 173 12.66 15.31 2.14
CA ASP A 173 13.42 16.49 2.52
C ASP A 173 12.62 17.80 2.37
N LYS A 174 11.47 17.77 1.68
CA LYS A 174 10.58 18.93 1.55
C LYS A 174 9.69 19.13 2.77
N PHE A 175 9.35 18.03 3.46
CA PHE A 175 8.45 18.07 4.61
C PHE A 175 9.15 17.82 5.95
N LEU A 176 10.28 17.12 5.96
CA LEU A 176 10.98 16.72 7.18
C LEU A 176 12.42 17.22 7.15
N MET A 177 12.90 17.70 8.30
CA MET A 177 14.29 18.08 8.53
C MET A 177 14.81 17.30 9.72
N HIS A 178 16.00 16.73 9.60
CA HIS A 178 16.63 16.03 10.71
C HIS A 178 16.94 17.02 11.85
N ASN A 179 16.46 16.70 13.05
CA ASN A 179 16.77 17.46 14.25
C ASN A 179 17.73 16.63 15.11
N PRO A 180 18.99 17.06 15.32
CA PRO A 180 19.94 16.30 16.14
C PRO A 180 19.58 16.33 17.64
N ASP A 181 18.74 17.27 18.07
CA ASP A 181 18.38 17.45 19.50
C ASP A 181 17.21 16.56 19.94
N LYS A 182 16.60 15.81 19.02
CA LYS A 182 15.40 15.00 19.27
C LYS A 182 15.42 13.71 18.44
#